data_AF-A0A971TPI3-F1
#
_entry.id   AF-A0A971TPI3-F1
#
_cell.length_a   1.000
_cell.length_b   1.000
_cell.length_c   1.000
_cell.angle_alpha   90.00
_cell.angle_beta   90.00
_cell.angle_gamma   90.00
#
_symmetry.space_group_name_H-M   'P 1'
#
loop_
_entity.id
_entity.type
_entity.pdbx_description
1 polymer ?
#
loop_
_entity_poly.entity_id
_entity_poly.type
_entity_poly.pdbx_seq_one_letter_code
_entity_poly.pdbx_strand_id
1 'polypeptide(L)'
;MPWTTAAADTLTGEERGRYAQLAARSMSDFSSQDLGDYIRLRKKEQEGDPNGPLPVHEVRHFASRAVGTPYRLHAGRFDLTQADCVTFVERTIALGLARDFCTYQWLCDRLRHRNGSVDVLDRNFFTLADWVPNNSWLLRDITAELGAEPVSFDYVVFRRSFLRNVRYGLGSQPEAITAYEVQLGAFPTHEEAMEAVELYAAKGLPVIAERQPRGDRLLWIVLLQYPSHADAVAGLSQVRPIQPSAMLTERSKAAAKAAKIAAAPEKEVIEEHYVSRDDLPSVLHRLQSADVCLIIRSQQGSPGSKPSVYCDHMGILDISSEDGSVLLVHSSPPRVRADKLLDFLDRHRHIVGIKVLRMREDFEMPTMDGQDADAGAIKEVE
;
A
#
# COMPACT_ATOMS: atom_id res chain seq x y z
N MET A 1 32.85 -16.76 26.80
CA MET A 1 32.15 -15.74 27.62
C MET A 1 30.67 -15.85 27.31
N PRO A 2 29.79 -16.28 28.23
CA PRO A 2 28.36 -16.25 27.95
C PRO A 2 27.86 -14.81 28.10
N TRP A 3 27.36 -14.25 27.00
CA TRP A 3 26.71 -12.95 26.98
C TRP A 3 25.28 -13.12 27.47
N THR A 4 25.04 -12.88 28.76
CA THR A 4 23.71 -12.66 29.33
C THR A 4 23.63 -11.22 29.81
N THR A 5 23.44 -10.29 28.87
CA THR A 5 22.73 -9.04 29.19
C THR A 5 21.25 -9.35 29.02
N ALA A 6 20.56 -9.57 30.14
CA ALA A 6 19.11 -9.54 30.14
C ALA A 6 18.70 -8.18 29.54
N ALA A 7 17.91 -8.20 28.46
CA ALA A 7 17.32 -6.98 27.93
C ALA A 7 16.65 -6.23 29.08
N ALA A 8 16.93 -4.94 29.21
CA ALA A 8 16.29 -4.13 30.24
C ALA A 8 14.78 -4.29 30.10
N ASP A 9 14.09 -4.62 31.19
CA ASP A 9 12.67 -4.86 31.15
C ASP A 9 11.92 -3.52 31.02
N THR A 10 11.67 -3.10 29.78
CA THR A 10 11.18 -1.76 29.45
C THR A 10 9.68 -1.62 29.62
N LEU A 11 8.91 -2.71 29.57
CA LEU A 11 7.45 -2.70 29.71
C LEU A 11 7.02 -2.77 31.18
N THR A 12 6.00 -1.99 31.55
CA THR A 12 5.31 -2.20 32.84
C THR A 12 4.56 -3.54 32.86
N GLY A 13 4.14 -4.01 34.05
CA GLY A 13 3.36 -5.24 34.17
C GLY A 13 2.05 -5.21 33.37
N GLU A 14 1.36 -4.07 33.37
CA GLU A 14 0.13 -3.84 32.60
C GLU A 14 0.41 -3.87 31.09
N GLU A 15 1.46 -3.16 30.65
CA GLU A 15 1.87 -3.11 29.25
C GLU A 15 2.24 -4.50 28.71
N ARG A 16 2.96 -5.30 29.50
CA ARG A 16 3.28 -6.68 29.14
C ARG A 16 2.03 -7.54 29.01
N GLY A 17 1.07 -7.38 29.93
CA GLY A 17 -0.22 -8.06 29.86
C GLY A 17 -0.99 -7.72 28.58
N ARG A 18 -1.06 -6.42 28.25
CA ARG A 18 -1.71 -5.94 27.02
C ARG A 18 -0.98 -6.45 25.76
N TYR A 19 0.35 -6.38 25.74
CA TYR A 19 1.13 -6.84 24.60
C TYR A 19 0.96 -8.35 24.37
N ALA A 20 1.02 -9.17 25.43
CA ALA A 20 0.79 -10.60 25.34
C ALA A 20 -0.62 -10.93 24.84
N GLN A 21 -1.64 -10.19 25.29
CA GLN A 21 -3.03 -10.35 24.80
C GLN A 21 -3.13 -10.07 23.29
N LEU A 22 -2.50 -9.00 22.80
CA LEU A 22 -2.48 -8.66 21.38
C LEU A 22 -1.65 -9.66 20.57
N ALA A 23 -0.50 -10.10 21.10
CA ALA A 23 0.35 -11.10 20.48
C ALA A 23 -0.34 -12.47 20.35
N ALA A 24 -1.29 -12.82 21.21
CA ALA A 24 -2.06 -14.06 21.10
C ALA A 24 -3.17 -14.00 20.03
N ARG A 25 -3.57 -12.80 19.58
CA ARG A 25 -4.65 -12.59 18.60
C ARG A 25 -4.11 -12.54 17.16
N SER A 26 -4.96 -12.90 16.20
CA SER A 26 -4.70 -12.65 14.78
C SER A 26 -4.69 -11.15 14.50
N MET A 27 -3.79 -10.69 13.63
CA MET A 27 -3.79 -9.29 13.19
C MET A 27 -5.06 -8.92 12.40
N SER A 28 -5.75 -9.90 11.81
CA SER A 28 -7.04 -9.67 11.14
C SER A 28 -8.13 -9.16 12.07
N ASP A 29 -7.98 -9.37 13.37
CA ASP A 29 -8.99 -9.06 14.37
C ASP A 29 -8.67 -7.74 15.10
N PHE A 30 -7.63 -7.03 14.68
CA PHE A 30 -7.18 -5.80 15.32
C PHE A 30 -8.05 -4.62 14.88
N SER A 31 -8.49 -3.83 15.85
CA SER A 31 -8.89 -2.45 15.60
C SER A 31 -7.67 -1.56 15.30
N SER A 32 -7.89 -0.34 14.80
CA SER A 32 -6.81 0.65 14.66
C SER A 32 -6.09 0.93 15.98
N GLN A 33 -6.83 0.94 17.10
CA GLN A 33 -6.26 1.11 18.44
C GLN A 33 -5.40 -0.09 18.85
N ASP A 34 -5.90 -1.33 18.64
CA ASP A 34 -5.14 -2.55 18.93
C ASP A 34 -3.82 -2.57 18.13
N LEU A 35 -3.86 -2.15 16.86
CA LEU A 35 -2.66 -2.07 16.02
C LEU A 35 -1.67 -1.01 16.53
N GLY A 36 -2.16 0.18 16.86
CA GLY A 36 -1.34 1.24 17.43
C GLY A 36 -0.67 0.82 18.74
N ASP A 37 -1.43 0.19 19.64
CA ASP A 37 -0.92 -0.38 20.89
C ASP A 37 0.15 -1.43 20.62
N TYR A 38 -0.09 -2.34 19.69
CA TYR A 38 0.83 -3.43 19.37
C TYR A 38 2.17 -2.92 18.83
N ILE A 39 2.15 -1.97 17.88
CA ILE A 39 3.37 -1.36 17.32
C ILE A 39 4.16 -0.68 18.44
N ARG A 40 3.50 0.17 19.24
CA ARG A 40 4.14 0.92 20.33
C ARG A 40 4.76 -0.01 21.38
N LEU A 41 4.00 -1.00 21.84
CA LEU A 41 4.44 -1.94 22.88
C LEU A 41 5.59 -2.82 22.39
N ARG A 42 5.52 -3.29 21.15
CA ARG A 42 6.61 -4.05 20.53
C ARG A 42 7.90 -3.24 20.44
N LYS A 43 7.82 -1.99 19.96
CA LYS A 43 9.00 -1.11 19.90
C LYS A 43 9.57 -0.87 21.29
N LYS A 44 8.72 -0.60 22.28
CA LYS A 44 9.14 -0.41 23.66
C LYS A 44 9.82 -1.66 24.23
N GLU A 45 9.27 -2.85 24.03
CA GLU A 45 9.91 -4.13 24.41
C GLU A 45 11.31 -4.29 23.81
N GLN A 46 11.52 -3.76 22.61
CA GLN A 46 12.77 -3.84 21.87
C GLN A 46 13.79 -2.75 22.22
N GLU A 47 13.40 -1.66 22.89
CA GLU A 47 14.29 -0.55 23.27
C GLU A 47 15.45 -0.99 24.19
N GLY A 48 15.34 -2.15 24.84
CA GLY A 48 16.41 -2.74 25.65
C GLY A 48 17.48 -3.49 24.86
N ASP A 49 17.34 -3.64 23.54
CA ASP A 49 18.31 -4.30 22.67
C ASP A 49 19.24 -3.27 21.99
N PRO A 50 20.53 -3.22 22.34
CA PRO A 50 21.49 -2.33 21.69
C PRO A 50 21.72 -2.65 20.20
N ASN A 51 21.27 -3.81 19.72
CA ASN A 51 21.20 -4.18 18.31
C ASN A 51 19.75 -4.15 17.78
N GLY A 52 18.90 -3.31 18.38
CA GLY A 52 17.44 -3.26 18.19
C GLY A 52 17.00 -3.61 16.77
N PRO A 53 15.91 -4.38 16.62
CA PRO A 53 15.74 -5.23 15.46
C PRO A 53 15.80 -4.40 14.19
N LEU A 54 16.76 -4.77 13.34
CA LEU A 54 16.90 -4.22 12.00
C LEU A 54 15.54 -4.24 11.30
N PRO A 55 15.21 -3.24 10.48
CA PRO A 55 13.96 -3.19 9.71
C PRO A 55 13.58 -4.53 9.06
N VAL A 56 14.56 -5.27 8.53
CA VAL A 56 14.37 -6.60 7.94
C VAL A 56 13.78 -7.63 8.91
N HIS A 57 14.17 -7.62 10.19
CA HIS A 57 13.63 -8.51 11.21
C HIS A 57 12.16 -8.18 11.51
N GLU A 58 11.82 -6.89 11.51
CA GLU A 58 10.44 -6.45 11.76
C GLU A 58 9.53 -6.75 10.55
N VAL A 59 10.01 -6.53 9.33
CA VAL A 59 9.29 -6.94 8.11
C VAL A 59 9.03 -8.45 8.11
N ARG A 60 10.04 -9.27 8.47
CA ARG A 60 9.88 -10.72 8.62
C ARG A 60 8.82 -11.07 9.67
N HIS A 61 8.86 -10.42 10.84
CA HIS A 61 7.87 -10.63 11.90
C HIS A 61 6.46 -10.35 11.42
N PHE A 62 6.22 -9.21 10.78
CA PHE A 62 4.90 -8.85 10.28
C PHE A 62 4.44 -9.71 9.09
N ALA A 63 5.37 -10.21 8.26
CA ALA A 63 5.05 -11.19 7.22
C ALA A 63 4.50 -12.49 7.85
N SER A 64 5.19 -13.01 8.88
CA SER A 64 4.76 -14.20 9.60
C SER A 64 3.41 -14.00 10.30
N ARG A 65 3.22 -12.85 10.95
CA ARG A 65 1.97 -12.51 11.67
C ARG A 65 0.74 -12.43 10.76
N ALA A 66 0.94 -12.15 9.48
CA ALA A 66 -0.12 -12.02 8.49
C ALA A 66 -0.55 -13.37 7.88
N VAL A 67 0.19 -14.46 8.13
CA VAL A 67 -0.21 -15.80 7.67
C VAL A 67 -1.59 -16.14 8.23
N GLY A 68 -2.49 -16.56 7.34
CA GLY A 68 -3.89 -16.81 7.67
C GLY A 68 -4.86 -15.69 7.31
N THR A 69 -4.39 -14.45 7.09
CA THR A 69 -5.25 -13.32 6.68
C THR A 69 -6.00 -13.65 5.39
N PRO A 70 -7.35 -13.57 5.36
CA PRO A 70 -8.15 -13.83 4.17
C PRO A 70 -7.74 -13.04 2.93
N TYR A 71 -7.81 -13.68 1.77
CA TYR A 71 -7.54 -13.02 0.50
C TYR A 71 -8.75 -12.20 0.04
N ARG A 72 -8.50 -10.97 -0.41
CA ARG A 72 -9.47 -10.17 -1.18
C ARG A 72 -8.75 -9.31 -2.20
N LEU A 73 -9.12 -9.46 -3.47
CA LEU A 73 -8.69 -8.55 -4.52
C LEU A 73 -9.17 -7.13 -4.21
N HIS A 74 -8.29 -6.14 -4.32
CA HIS A 74 -8.55 -4.75 -3.97
C HIS A 74 -8.86 -4.56 -2.48
N ALA A 75 -8.17 -5.31 -1.62
CA ALA A 75 -8.26 -5.12 -0.17
C ALA A 75 -7.97 -3.67 0.23
N GLY A 76 -8.58 -3.22 1.33
CA GLY A 76 -8.37 -1.89 1.85
C GLY A 76 -6.92 -1.67 2.27
N ARG A 77 -6.39 -0.47 2.02
CA ARG A 77 -4.99 -0.11 2.31
C ARG A 77 -4.62 -0.27 3.78
N PHE A 78 -5.54 0.07 4.69
CA PHE A 78 -5.34 -0.01 6.14
C PHE A 78 -6.14 -1.14 6.80
N ASP A 79 -6.99 -1.85 6.03
CA ASP A 79 -7.87 -2.90 6.52
C ASP A 79 -7.08 -4.19 6.72
N LEU A 80 -6.86 -4.59 7.97
CA LEU A 80 -6.12 -5.80 8.31
C LEU A 80 -6.92 -7.09 8.16
N THR A 81 -8.24 -7.01 7.99
CA THR A 81 -9.12 -8.20 7.90
C THR A 81 -8.84 -9.02 6.65
N GLN A 82 -8.32 -8.38 5.60
CA GLN A 82 -8.16 -8.98 4.27
C GLN A 82 -6.90 -8.47 3.56
N ALA A 83 -6.43 -9.20 2.55
CA ALA A 83 -5.27 -8.80 1.74
C ALA A 83 -5.31 -9.28 0.29
N ASP A 84 -4.86 -8.45 -0.63
CA ASP A 84 -4.28 -8.92 -1.90
C ASP A 84 -2.75 -8.90 -1.82
N CYS A 85 -2.07 -9.32 -2.89
CA CYS A 85 -0.62 -9.44 -2.92
C CYS A 85 0.10 -8.10 -2.70
N VAL A 86 -0.42 -7.02 -3.30
CA VAL A 86 0.18 -5.68 -3.20
C VAL A 86 -0.03 -5.10 -1.81
N THR A 87 -1.28 -5.07 -1.33
CA THR A 87 -1.59 -4.55 0.02
C THR A 87 -0.89 -5.35 1.10
N PHE A 88 -0.72 -6.66 0.94
CA PHE A 88 0.07 -7.48 1.86
C PHE A 88 1.51 -6.96 1.94
N VAL A 89 2.22 -6.87 0.81
CA VAL A 89 3.62 -6.39 0.80
C VAL A 89 3.73 -4.97 1.36
N GLU A 90 2.88 -4.05 0.90
CA GLU A 90 2.90 -2.65 1.36
C GLU A 90 2.72 -2.55 2.88
N ARG A 91 1.73 -3.25 3.45
CA ARG A 91 1.47 -3.20 4.89
C ARG A 91 2.55 -3.88 5.69
N THR A 92 3.08 -5.01 5.22
CA THR A 92 4.15 -5.72 5.91
C THR A 92 5.43 -4.87 5.99
N ILE A 93 5.79 -4.18 4.90
CA ILE A 93 6.90 -3.22 4.90
C ILE A 93 6.59 -2.03 5.83
N ALA A 94 5.40 -1.42 5.69
CA ALA A 94 5.01 -0.27 6.50
C ALA A 94 5.02 -0.58 8.01
N LEU A 95 4.50 -1.74 8.42
CA LEU A 95 4.51 -2.18 9.81
C LEU A 95 5.93 -2.42 10.32
N GLY A 96 6.81 -2.97 9.49
CA GLY A 96 8.21 -3.18 9.87
C GLY A 96 8.97 -1.88 10.19
N LEU A 97 8.58 -0.79 9.53
CA LEU A 97 9.22 0.54 9.65
C LEU A 97 8.48 1.48 10.61
N ALA A 98 7.19 1.24 10.87
CA ALA A 98 6.36 2.13 11.68
C ALA A 98 6.77 2.15 13.16
N ARG A 99 6.59 3.31 13.79
CA ARG A 99 6.75 3.51 15.24
C ARG A 99 5.42 3.64 15.97
N ASP A 100 4.38 3.99 15.22
CA ASP A 100 3.01 4.17 15.69
C ASP A 100 2.03 4.00 14.52
N PHE A 101 0.74 4.09 14.80
CA PHE A 101 -0.32 3.96 13.80
C PHE A 101 -0.27 5.05 12.72
N CYS A 102 0.05 6.29 13.08
CA CYS A 102 0.12 7.41 12.13
C CYS A 102 1.24 7.20 11.09
N THR A 103 2.41 6.79 11.56
CA THR A 103 3.57 6.48 10.71
C THR A 103 3.27 5.27 9.82
N TYR A 104 2.57 4.26 10.34
CA TYR A 104 2.09 3.12 9.54
C TYR A 104 1.19 3.56 8.39
N GLN A 105 0.19 4.41 8.67
CA GLN A 105 -0.72 4.91 7.62
C GLN A 105 0.04 5.71 6.57
N TRP A 106 0.89 6.64 7.00
CA TRP A 106 1.68 7.45 6.10
C TRP A 106 2.64 6.61 5.23
N LEU A 107 3.28 5.59 5.79
CA LEU A 107 4.13 4.67 5.02
C LEU A 107 3.34 3.88 3.98
N CYS A 108 2.14 3.39 4.33
CA CYS A 108 1.27 2.74 3.36
C CYS A 108 0.91 3.68 2.20
N ASP A 109 0.66 4.96 2.48
CA ASP A 109 0.41 5.97 1.45
C ASP A 109 1.66 6.24 0.60
N ARG A 110 2.83 6.33 1.22
CA ARG A 110 4.12 6.55 0.54
C ARG A 110 4.56 5.39 -0.35
N LEU A 111 4.22 4.16 0.04
CA LEU A 111 4.46 2.96 -0.78
C LEU A 111 3.46 2.86 -1.93
N ARG A 112 2.18 3.20 -1.66
CA ARG A 112 1.08 3.08 -2.63
C ARG A 112 1.07 4.20 -3.67
N HIS A 113 1.53 5.40 -3.32
CA HIS A 113 1.55 6.54 -4.23
C HIS A 113 2.91 7.20 -4.26
N ARG A 114 3.24 7.72 -5.44
CA ARG A 114 4.41 8.54 -5.66
C ARG A 114 4.46 9.67 -4.62
N ASN A 115 5.55 9.71 -3.87
CA ASN A 115 5.82 10.69 -2.82
C ASN A 115 4.76 10.76 -1.69
N GLY A 116 3.88 9.76 -1.57
CA GLY A 116 2.80 9.77 -0.58
C GLY A 116 1.65 10.72 -0.91
N SER A 117 1.59 11.27 -2.14
CA SER A 117 0.47 12.07 -2.63
C SER A 117 -0.73 11.16 -2.90
N VAL A 118 -1.76 11.23 -2.06
CA VAL A 118 -2.96 10.39 -2.19
C VAL A 118 -3.88 10.94 -3.29
N ASP A 119 -3.46 10.75 -4.54
CA ASP A 119 -4.23 11.00 -5.75
C ASP A 119 -4.26 9.70 -6.58
N VAL A 120 -5.39 9.43 -7.25
CA VAL A 120 -5.49 8.28 -8.16
C VAL A 120 -4.41 8.30 -9.24
N LEU A 121 -4.02 9.48 -9.72
CA LEU A 121 -2.99 9.62 -10.75
C LEU A 121 -1.57 9.41 -10.22
N ASP A 122 -1.37 9.61 -8.91
CA ASP A 122 -0.08 9.38 -8.26
C ASP A 122 0.02 7.95 -7.70
N ARG A 123 -1.05 7.15 -7.80
CA ARG A 123 -1.05 5.75 -7.38
C ARG A 123 -0.13 4.92 -8.26
N ASN A 124 0.70 4.10 -7.61
CA ASN A 124 1.54 3.11 -8.24
C ASN A 124 0.69 1.94 -8.75
N PHE A 125 0.24 2.02 -10.02
CA PHE A 125 -0.60 0.98 -10.62
C PHE A 125 0.22 -0.12 -11.27
N PHE A 126 1.27 0.26 -11.99
CA PHE A 126 2.14 -0.67 -12.70
C PHE A 126 3.32 -1.00 -11.80
N THR A 127 3.45 -2.26 -11.37
CA THR A 127 4.49 -2.64 -10.40
C THR A 127 5.89 -2.25 -10.88
N LEU A 128 6.24 -2.61 -12.12
CA LEU A 128 7.57 -2.34 -12.66
C LEU A 128 7.76 -0.88 -13.11
N ALA A 129 6.74 -0.25 -13.67
CA ALA A 129 6.85 1.12 -14.20
C ALA A 129 6.61 2.23 -13.15
N ASP A 130 5.91 1.92 -12.06
CA ASP A 130 5.55 2.90 -11.03
C ASP A 130 6.06 2.47 -9.65
N TRP A 131 5.63 1.29 -9.16
CA TRP A 131 5.83 0.91 -7.77
C TRP A 131 7.30 0.72 -7.42
N VAL A 132 8.06 0.01 -8.27
CA VAL A 132 9.50 -0.21 -8.11
C VAL A 132 10.27 1.13 -8.13
N PRO A 133 10.19 1.95 -9.20
CA PRO A 133 10.96 3.19 -9.25
C PRO A 133 10.55 4.21 -8.18
N ASN A 134 9.24 4.36 -7.87
CA ASN A 134 8.79 5.31 -6.84
C ASN A 134 9.10 4.88 -5.40
N ASN A 135 9.50 3.61 -5.20
CA ASN A 135 9.96 3.06 -3.93
C ASN A 135 11.47 2.78 -3.88
N SER A 136 12.24 3.31 -4.84
CA SER A 136 13.70 3.18 -4.91
C SER A 136 14.46 3.87 -3.76
N TRP A 137 13.78 4.77 -3.04
CA TRP A 137 14.27 5.37 -1.79
C TRP A 137 14.46 4.32 -0.68
N LEU A 138 13.69 3.22 -0.70
CA LEU A 138 13.70 2.16 0.30
C LEU A 138 14.25 0.85 -0.24
N LEU A 139 13.88 0.50 -1.48
CA LEU A 139 14.14 -0.80 -2.08
C LEU A 139 15.10 -0.65 -3.26
N ARG A 140 16.12 -1.49 -3.32
CA ARG A 140 17.00 -1.61 -4.49
C ARG A 140 16.72 -2.92 -5.21
N ASP A 141 16.72 -2.90 -6.52
CA ASP A 141 16.67 -4.11 -7.32
C ASP A 141 18.02 -4.82 -7.29
N ILE A 142 18.03 -6.07 -6.83
CA ILE A 142 19.25 -6.89 -6.71
C ILE A 142 19.31 -8.01 -7.74
N THR A 143 18.36 -8.05 -8.68
CA THR A 143 18.16 -9.19 -9.58
C THR A 143 19.42 -9.52 -10.37
N ALA A 144 20.06 -8.51 -10.98
CA ALA A 144 21.32 -8.67 -11.69
C ALA A 144 22.51 -9.00 -10.77
N GLU A 145 22.40 -8.68 -9.48
CA GLU A 145 23.43 -8.97 -8.51
C GLU A 145 23.39 -10.41 -8.03
N LEU A 146 22.34 -11.19 -8.29
CA LEU A 146 22.15 -12.56 -7.78
C LEU A 146 23.08 -13.61 -8.42
N GLY A 147 23.81 -13.26 -9.48
CA GLY A 147 24.88 -14.10 -10.04
C GLY A 147 24.43 -15.15 -11.06
N ALA A 148 23.13 -15.19 -11.38
CA ALA A 148 22.62 -15.78 -12.62
C ALA A 148 22.54 -14.70 -13.70
N GLU A 149 22.69 -15.09 -14.97
CA GLU A 149 22.53 -14.16 -16.10
C GLU A 149 21.06 -13.72 -16.19
N PRO A 150 20.75 -12.42 -16.04
CA PRO A 150 19.36 -11.97 -16.06
C PRO A 150 18.74 -12.11 -17.45
N VAL A 151 17.47 -12.50 -17.50
CA VAL A 151 16.71 -12.52 -18.75
C VAL A 151 16.03 -11.16 -18.92
N SER A 152 16.42 -10.42 -19.96
CA SER A 152 15.79 -9.14 -20.31
C SER A 152 14.48 -9.32 -21.08
N PHE A 153 13.54 -8.40 -20.88
CA PHE A 153 12.28 -8.33 -21.62
C PHE A 153 11.76 -6.89 -21.73
N ASP A 154 10.99 -6.64 -22.79
CA ASP A 154 10.27 -5.38 -22.98
C ASP A 154 8.96 -5.40 -22.16
N TYR A 155 8.90 -4.60 -21.11
CA TYR A 155 7.67 -4.34 -20.36
C TYR A 155 6.88 -3.20 -21.01
N VAL A 156 5.73 -3.53 -21.58
CA VAL A 156 4.89 -2.58 -22.32
C VAL A 156 3.75 -2.06 -21.45
N VAL A 157 3.67 -0.75 -21.27
CA VAL A 157 2.63 -0.08 -20.48
C VAL A 157 1.80 0.85 -21.35
N PHE A 158 0.48 0.67 -21.32
CA PHE A 158 -0.47 1.55 -22.03
C PHE A 158 -1.05 2.59 -21.07
N ARG A 159 -0.22 3.48 -20.54
CA ARG A 159 -0.54 4.35 -19.40
C ARG A 159 -1.76 5.24 -19.65
N ARG A 160 -1.77 6.01 -20.75
CA ARG A 160 -2.91 6.89 -21.07
C ARG A 160 -4.23 6.11 -21.20
N SER A 161 -4.24 5.04 -21.98
CA SER A 161 -5.43 4.21 -22.16
C SER A 161 -5.88 3.56 -20.86
N PHE A 162 -4.94 3.10 -20.03
CA PHE A 162 -5.25 2.59 -18.69
C PHE A 162 -5.88 3.69 -17.83
N LEU A 163 -5.24 4.85 -17.67
CA LEU A 163 -5.73 5.94 -16.83
C LEU A 163 -7.10 6.49 -17.29
N ARG A 164 -7.40 6.47 -18.59
CA ARG A 164 -8.73 6.79 -19.12
C ARG A 164 -9.79 5.78 -18.65
N ASN A 165 -9.39 4.52 -18.49
CA ASN A 165 -10.25 3.41 -18.09
C ASN A 165 -10.23 3.12 -16.58
N VAL A 166 -9.29 3.71 -15.83
CA VAL A 166 -9.33 3.77 -14.36
C VAL A 166 -10.53 4.62 -13.99
N ARG A 167 -11.68 3.97 -13.94
CA ARG A 167 -12.87 4.51 -13.29
C ARG A 167 -12.50 4.67 -11.82
N TYR A 168 -12.86 5.83 -11.28
CA TYR A 168 -12.78 6.17 -9.86
C TYR A 168 -13.01 4.91 -9.03
N GLY A 169 -12.11 4.60 -8.09
CA GLY A 169 -12.10 3.32 -7.40
C GLY A 169 -13.50 2.90 -6.93
N LEU A 170 -13.82 1.62 -7.13
CA LEU A 170 -15.09 0.96 -6.77
C LEU A 170 -16.27 1.33 -7.68
N GLY A 171 -17.06 0.32 -8.05
CA GLY A 171 -17.92 0.36 -9.23
C GLY A 171 -18.94 1.49 -9.28
N SER A 172 -18.95 2.20 -10.40
CA SER A 172 -20.16 2.79 -10.97
C SER A 172 -19.97 3.03 -12.48
N GLN A 173 -21.04 2.79 -13.23
CA GLN A 173 -21.13 3.01 -14.68
C GLN A 173 -21.31 4.50 -15.00
N PRO A 174 -20.94 4.97 -16.20
CA PRO A 174 -20.97 6.37 -16.59
C PRO A 174 -22.31 6.65 -17.26
N GLU A 175 -23.37 6.74 -16.48
CA GLU A 175 -24.62 7.32 -16.96
C GLU A 175 -24.88 8.57 -16.15
N ALA A 176 -24.55 9.71 -16.76
CA ALA A 176 -25.07 11.05 -16.45
C ALA A 176 -25.49 11.30 -14.99
N ILE A 177 -24.56 11.19 -14.03
CA ILE A 177 -24.77 11.70 -12.69
C ILE A 177 -24.08 13.07 -12.64
N THR A 178 -24.85 14.15 -12.66
CA THR A 178 -24.45 15.41 -12.01
C THR A 178 -24.40 15.14 -10.50
N ALA A 179 -23.40 14.39 -10.08
CA ALA A 179 -23.18 14.04 -8.69
C ALA A 179 -22.65 15.29 -7.99
N TYR A 180 -23.49 15.89 -7.15
CA TYR A 180 -23.01 16.88 -6.19
C TYR A 180 -22.60 16.14 -4.92
N GLU A 181 -21.35 16.28 -4.53
CA GLU A 181 -20.96 16.08 -3.13
C GLU A 181 -21.45 17.29 -2.35
N VAL A 182 -22.13 17.08 -1.23
CA VAL A 182 -22.65 18.17 -0.41
C VAL A 182 -22.05 18.08 0.98
N GLN A 183 -21.33 19.12 1.38
CA GLN A 183 -20.87 19.26 2.75
C GLN A 183 -22.08 19.55 3.65
N LEU A 184 -22.32 18.68 4.61
CA LEU A 184 -23.37 18.87 5.62
C LEU A 184 -22.89 19.80 6.73
N GLY A 185 -21.75 19.50 7.36
CA GLY A 185 -21.27 20.27 8.50
C GLY A 185 -19.77 20.21 8.71
N ALA A 186 -19.28 21.04 9.61
CA ALA A 186 -17.93 20.99 10.16
C ALA A 186 -18.04 20.78 11.67
N PHE A 187 -17.41 19.72 12.16
CA PHE A 187 -17.54 19.22 13.52
C PHE A 187 -16.20 19.38 14.25
N PRO A 188 -16.20 19.92 15.48
CA PRO A 188 -15.00 20.10 16.30
C PRO A 188 -14.26 18.79 16.58
N THR A 189 -15.00 17.69 16.73
CA THR A 189 -14.46 16.39 17.14
C THR A 189 -14.92 15.26 16.22
N HIS A 190 -14.24 14.12 16.32
CA HIS A 190 -14.58 12.93 15.54
C HIS A 190 -15.85 12.25 16.05
N GLU A 191 -16.05 12.26 17.35
CA GLU A 191 -17.23 11.70 17.99
C GLU A 191 -18.51 12.42 17.53
N GLU A 192 -18.52 13.76 17.56
CA GLU A 192 -19.64 14.56 17.05
C GLU A 192 -19.92 14.34 15.55
N ALA A 193 -18.87 14.15 14.75
CA ALA A 193 -19.03 13.85 13.33
C ALA A 193 -19.65 12.46 13.12
N MET A 194 -19.28 11.47 13.93
CA MET A 194 -19.81 10.11 13.80
C MET A 194 -21.27 9.99 14.29
N GLU A 195 -21.65 10.71 15.36
CA GLU A 195 -23.06 10.79 15.80
C GLU A 195 -23.98 11.33 14.69
N ALA A 196 -23.52 12.39 14.01
CA ALA A 196 -24.25 12.96 12.89
C ALA A 196 -24.28 12.02 11.67
N VAL A 197 -23.21 11.27 11.40
CA VAL A 197 -23.21 10.21 10.37
C VAL A 197 -24.29 9.16 10.65
N GLU A 198 -24.40 8.68 11.90
CA GLU A 198 -25.41 7.70 12.29
C GLU A 198 -26.84 8.25 12.13
N LEU A 199 -27.07 9.50 12.52
CA LEU A 199 -28.36 10.17 12.35
C LEU A 199 -28.78 10.29 10.88
N TYR A 200 -27.83 10.61 10.00
CA TYR A 200 -28.10 10.73 8.56
C TYR A 200 -28.27 9.37 7.89
N ALA A 201 -27.48 8.37 8.27
CA ALA A 201 -27.64 6.98 7.83
C ALA A 201 -29.00 6.42 8.24
N ALA A 202 -29.50 6.72 9.45
CA ALA A 202 -30.83 6.33 9.91
C ALA A 202 -31.97 6.94 9.07
N LYS A 203 -31.71 8.04 8.37
CA LYS A 203 -32.62 8.67 7.39
C LYS A 203 -32.44 8.11 5.96
N GLY A 204 -31.61 7.08 5.79
CA GLY A 204 -31.32 6.47 4.50
C GLY A 204 -30.36 7.29 3.63
N LEU A 205 -29.63 8.25 4.19
CA LEU A 205 -28.74 9.14 3.44
C LEU A 205 -27.30 8.58 3.45
N PRO A 206 -26.66 8.40 2.27
CA PRO A 206 -25.27 7.95 2.19
C PRO A 206 -24.29 9.08 2.56
N VAL A 207 -23.62 8.94 3.70
CA VAL A 207 -22.71 9.94 4.27
C VAL A 207 -21.31 9.35 4.53
N ILE A 208 -20.27 10.17 4.36
CA ILE A 208 -18.90 9.87 4.76
C ILE A 208 -18.34 11.01 5.62
N ALA A 209 -17.46 10.69 6.58
CA ALA A 209 -16.74 11.68 7.35
C ALA A 209 -15.31 11.88 6.80
N GLU A 210 -14.91 13.12 6.54
CA GLU A 210 -13.60 13.48 6.01
C GLU A 210 -12.85 14.45 6.94
N ARG A 211 -11.55 14.22 7.12
CA ARG A 211 -10.69 15.07 7.96
C ARG A 211 -9.99 16.11 7.10
N GLN A 212 -10.07 17.39 7.49
CA GLN A 212 -9.46 18.44 6.67
C GLN A 212 -7.91 18.38 6.74
N PRO A 213 -7.20 18.53 5.60
CA PRO A 213 -5.74 18.45 5.57
C PRO A 213 -5.01 19.68 6.16
N ARG A 214 -5.63 20.87 6.24
CA ARG A 214 -4.95 22.11 6.65
C ARG A 214 -5.79 22.97 7.61
N GLY A 215 -5.23 23.28 8.79
CA GLY A 215 -5.82 24.17 9.80
C GLY A 215 -6.28 23.46 11.09
N ASP A 216 -6.39 24.23 12.17
CA ASP A 216 -6.87 23.76 13.48
C ASP A 216 -8.27 23.11 13.32
N ARG A 217 -8.32 21.82 13.62
CA ARG A 217 -9.00 20.80 12.82
C ARG A 217 -10.50 20.70 13.09
N LEU A 218 -11.29 20.69 12.01
CA LEU A 218 -12.71 20.27 11.99
C LEU A 218 -12.87 19.02 11.10
N LEU A 219 -13.80 18.12 11.46
CA LEU A 219 -14.23 16.96 10.66
C LEU A 219 -15.48 17.30 9.85
N TRP A 220 -15.52 16.88 8.60
CA TRP A 220 -16.56 17.24 7.65
C TRP A 220 -17.41 16.02 7.39
N ILE A 221 -18.72 16.21 7.22
CA ILE A 221 -19.61 15.14 6.75
C ILE A 221 -20.04 15.48 5.33
N VAL A 222 -19.87 14.53 4.41
CA VAL A 222 -20.14 14.67 2.99
C VAL A 222 -21.23 13.69 2.58
N LEU A 223 -22.28 14.17 1.93
CA LEU A 223 -23.26 13.33 1.24
C LEU A 223 -22.77 12.98 -0.16
N LEU A 224 -22.89 11.70 -0.52
CA LEU A 224 -22.51 11.20 -1.83
C LEU A 224 -23.72 11.14 -2.77
N GLN A 225 -23.65 11.91 -3.87
CA GLN A 225 -24.45 11.78 -5.11
C GLN A 225 -25.97 12.00 -4.96
N TYR A 226 -26.45 13.19 -5.32
CA TYR A 226 -27.88 13.53 -5.41
C TYR A 226 -28.26 14.12 -6.78
N PRO A 227 -29.53 13.96 -7.23
CA PRO A 227 -30.02 14.50 -8.50
C PRO A 227 -29.97 16.03 -8.57
N SER A 228 -30.15 16.71 -7.43
CA SER A 228 -30.02 18.15 -7.30
C SER A 228 -29.59 18.56 -5.89
N HIS A 229 -28.93 19.72 -5.75
CA HIS A 229 -28.60 20.30 -4.44
C HIS A 229 -29.86 20.56 -3.59
N ALA A 230 -30.98 20.93 -4.21
CA ALA A 230 -32.24 21.18 -3.50
C ALA A 230 -32.79 19.90 -2.85
N ASP A 231 -32.69 18.76 -3.56
CA ASP A 231 -33.09 17.45 -3.02
C ASP A 231 -32.13 16.95 -1.93
N ALA A 232 -30.82 17.25 -2.06
CA ALA A 232 -29.79 16.80 -1.13
C ALA A 232 -29.87 17.44 0.27
N VAL A 233 -30.47 18.63 0.38
CA VAL A 233 -30.43 19.46 1.59
C VAL A 233 -31.80 19.66 2.24
N ALA A 234 -32.85 19.14 1.62
CA ALA A 234 -34.22 19.26 2.11
C ALA A 234 -34.36 18.58 3.49
N GLY A 235 -34.72 19.37 4.52
CA GLY A 235 -34.98 18.86 5.89
C GLY A 235 -33.74 18.71 6.78
N LEU A 236 -32.58 19.22 6.37
CA LEU A 236 -31.35 19.24 7.17
C LEU A 236 -31.16 20.61 7.84
N SER A 237 -30.95 20.62 9.15
CA SER A 237 -30.88 21.84 9.97
C SER A 237 -29.51 22.53 9.96
N GLN A 238 -28.47 21.83 9.50
CA GLN A 238 -27.11 22.35 9.36
C GLN A 238 -26.58 21.91 8.00
N VAL A 239 -26.79 22.74 6.98
CA VAL A 239 -26.13 22.58 5.68
C VAL A 239 -25.49 23.90 5.31
N ARG A 240 -24.18 23.88 5.09
CA ARG A 240 -23.50 25.02 4.44
C ARG A 240 -23.43 24.73 2.94
N PRO A 241 -23.96 25.60 2.07
CA PRO A 241 -23.77 25.42 0.64
C PRO A 241 -22.27 25.37 0.35
N ILE A 242 -21.84 24.37 -0.43
CA ILE A 242 -20.49 24.37 -0.98
C ILE A 242 -20.38 25.65 -1.80
N GLN A 243 -19.49 26.55 -1.35
CA GLN A 243 -19.30 27.84 -2.00
C GLN A 243 -18.99 27.61 -3.49
N PRO A 244 -19.48 28.47 -4.41
CA PRO A 244 -19.17 28.37 -5.83
C PRO A 244 -17.67 28.22 -6.15
N SER A 245 -16.79 28.75 -5.28
CA SER A 245 -15.34 28.57 -5.35
C SER A 245 -14.88 27.11 -5.20
N ALA A 246 -15.53 26.31 -4.38
CA ALA A 246 -15.23 24.89 -4.22
C ALA A 246 -15.75 24.05 -5.40
N MET A 247 -16.88 24.41 -6.03
CA MET A 247 -17.28 23.81 -7.31
C MET A 247 -16.33 24.17 -8.47
N LEU A 248 -15.82 25.41 -8.50
CA LEU A 248 -14.74 25.81 -9.40
C LEU A 248 -13.46 25.01 -9.12
N THR A 249 -13.19 24.68 -7.85
CA THR A 249 -12.05 23.84 -7.46
C THR A 249 -12.21 22.41 -7.99
N GLU A 250 -13.40 21.81 -7.91
CA GLU A 250 -13.65 20.47 -8.46
C GLU A 250 -13.57 20.43 -9.99
N ARG A 251 -14.11 21.44 -10.68
CA ARG A 251 -13.91 21.58 -12.14
C ARG A 251 -12.44 21.77 -12.50
N SER A 252 -11.71 22.53 -11.70
CA SER A 252 -10.26 22.74 -11.88
C SER A 252 -9.48 21.45 -11.64
N LYS A 253 -9.84 20.65 -10.62
CA LYS A 253 -9.27 19.31 -10.39
C LYS A 253 -9.58 18.35 -11.53
N ALA A 254 -10.80 18.35 -12.04
CA ALA A 254 -11.19 17.52 -13.19
C ALA A 254 -10.42 17.92 -14.46
N ALA A 255 -10.27 19.22 -14.72
CA ALA A 255 -9.48 19.73 -15.83
C ALA A 255 -7.98 19.39 -15.67
N ALA A 256 -7.42 19.58 -14.47
CA ALA A 256 -6.03 19.21 -14.17
C ALA A 256 -5.79 17.71 -14.33
N LYS A 257 -6.75 16.86 -13.90
CA LYS A 257 -6.72 15.41 -14.09
C LYS A 257 -6.78 15.05 -15.58
N ALA A 258 -7.70 15.64 -16.34
CA ALA A 258 -7.78 15.41 -17.78
C ALA A 258 -6.48 15.82 -18.50
N ALA A 259 -5.87 16.94 -18.10
CA ALA A 259 -4.58 17.39 -18.61
C ALA A 259 -3.46 16.40 -18.26
N LYS A 260 -3.39 15.90 -17.02
CA LYS A 260 -2.42 14.86 -16.62
C LYS A 260 -2.61 13.56 -17.43
N ILE A 261 -3.85 13.11 -17.66
CA ILE A 261 -4.14 11.94 -18.50
C ILE A 261 -3.70 12.18 -19.95
N ALA A 262 -4.01 13.34 -20.51
CA ALA A 262 -3.63 13.70 -21.87
C ALA A 262 -2.09 13.79 -22.04
N ALA A 263 -1.39 14.26 -21.01
CA ALA A 263 0.07 14.35 -20.99
C ALA A 263 0.76 12.99 -20.81
N ALA A 264 0.12 12.01 -20.16
CA ALA A 264 0.67 10.68 -20.02
C ALA A 264 0.91 10.03 -21.40
N PRO A 265 2.01 9.31 -21.61
CA PRO A 265 2.27 8.63 -22.89
C PRO A 265 1.25 7.53 -23.15
N GLU A 266 0.92 7.32 -24.43
CA GLU A 266 -0.03 6.28 -24.84
C GLU A 266 0.56 4.87 -24.64
N LYS A 267 1.85 4.73 -24.97
CA LYS A 267 2.61 3.51 -24.85
C LYS A 267 4.00 3.84 -24.34
N GLU A 268 4.42 3.16 -23.29
CA GLU A 268 5.79 3.13 -22.78
C GLU A 268 6.34 1.71 -22.97
N VAL A 269 7.62 1.61 -23.29
CA VAL A 269 8.35 0.34 -23.31
C VAL A 269 9.55 0.52 -22.39
N ILE A 270 9.63 -0.32 -21.38
CA ILE A 270 10.68 -0.28 -20.35
C ILE A 270 11.41 -1.61 -20.43
N GLU A 271 12.74 -1.57 -20.55
CA GLU A 271 13.55 -2.77 -20.47
C GLU A 271 13.64 -3.20 -19.01
N GLU A 272 13.23 -4.44 -18.75
CA GLU A 272 13.24 -5.05 -17.42
C GLU A 272 13.94 -6.39 -17.47
N HIS A 273 14.34 -6.89 -16.30
CA HIS A 273 15.05 -8.16 -16.20
C HIS A 273 14.62 -8.96 -14.97
N TYR A 274 14.80 -10.28 -15.06
CA TYR A 274 14.44 -11.25 -14.02
C TYR A 274 15.42 -12.43 -14.00
N VAL A 275 15.48 -13.14 -12.87
CA VAL A 275 16.17 -14.44 -12.79
C VAL A 275 15.24 -15.52 -13.31
N SER A 276 15.67 -16.27 -14.33
CA SER A 276 14.92 -17.38 -14.91
C SER A 276 14.55 -18.43 -13.85
N ARG A 277 13.38 -19.04 -13.99
CA ARG A 277 12.96 -20.15 -13.13
C ARG A 277 13.96 -21.31 -13.11
N ASP A 278 14.69 -21.52 -14.21
CA ASP A 278 15.64 -22.62 -14.35
C ASP A 278 16.95 -22.32 -13.61
N ASP A 279 17.31 -21.04 -13.48
CA ASP A 279 18.50 -20.59 -12.77
C ASP A 279 18.26 -20.36 -11.28
N LEU A 280 17.00 -20.28 -10.85
CA LEU A 280 16.64 -19.97 -9.46
C LEU A 280 17.29 -20.87 -8.40
N PRO A 281 17.37 -22.21 -8.58
CA PRO A 281 18.06 -23.08 -7.64
C PRO A 281 19.51 -22.66 -7.35
N SER A 282 20.21 -22.10 -8.34
CA SER A 282 21.59 -21.65 -8.19
C SER A 282 21.74 -20.39 -7.35
N VAL A 283 20.71 -19.53 -7.26
CA VAL A 283 20.78 -18.24 -6.56
C VAL A 283 20.10 -18.21 -5.21
N LEU A 284 19.39 -19.27 -4.79
CA LEU A 284 18.64 -19.31 -3.53
C LEU A 284 19.47 -18.88 -2.31
N HIS A 285 20.74 -19.28 -2.27
CA HIS A 285 21.68 -18.98 -1.18
C HIS A 285 22.01 -17.48 -1.02
N ARG A 286 21.59 -16.64 -1.98
CA ARG A 286 21.82 -15.19 -1.97
C ARG A 286 20.57 -14.38 -1.63
N LEU A 287 19.42 -15.04 -1.58
CA LEU A 287 18.16 -14.46 -1.12
C LEU A 287 18.20 -14.30 0.41
N GLN A 288 17.51 -13.29 0.91
CA GLN A 288 17.47 -12.96 2.33
C GLN A 288 16.02 -12.82 2.80
N SER A 289 15.78 -13.04 4.11
CA SER A 289 14.50 -12.68 4.71
C SER A 289 14.22 -11.20 4.50
N ALA A 290 12.94 -10.86 4.28
CA ALA A 290 12.47 -9.52 3.95
C ALA A 290 12.79 -9.00 2.54
N ASP A 291 13.46 -9.78 1.69
CA ASP A 291 13.50 -9.47 0.25
C ASP A 291 12.07 -9.48 -0.32
N VAL A 292 11.74 -8.48 -1.15
CA VAL A 292 10.49 -8.45 -1.91
C VAL A 292 10.67 -9.27 -3.18
N CYS A 293 9.85 -10.29 -3.35
CA CYS A 293 9.85 -11.16 -4.52
C CYS A 293 8.71 -10.74 -5.46
N LEU A 294 9.06 -10.29 -6.66
CA LEU A 294 8.14 -10.01 -7.74
C LEU A 294 8.09 -11.23 -8.68
N ILE A 295 6.88 -11.70 -8.96
CA ILE A 295 6.65 -12.88 -9.79
C ILE A 295 6.45 -12.45 -11.25
N ILE A 296 7.32 -12.95 -12.12
CA ILE A 296 7.31 -12.62 -13.54
C ILE A 296 6.63 -13.74 -14.32
N ARG A 297 5.58 -13.38 -15.03
CA ARG A 297 4.76 -14.30 -15.82
C ARG A 297 4.92 -14.00 -17.30
N SER A 298 4.89 -15.05 -18.10
CA SER A 298 4.66 -14.93 -19.54
C SER A 298 3.22 -15.28 -19.89
N GLN A 299 2.61 -14.48 -20.76
CA GLN A 299 1.28 -14.72 -21.30
C GLN A 299 1.36 -14.77 -22.82
N GLN A 300 0.86 -15.86 -23.40
CA GLN A 300 0.73 -15.99 -24.85
C GLN A 300 -0.31 -15.01 -25.37
N GLY A 301 0.07 -14.26 -26.40
CA GLY A 301 -0.85 -13.39 -27.14
C GLY A 301 -1.56 -14.13 -28.27
N SER A 302 -2.07 -13.38 -29.24
CA SER A 302 -2.65 -13.93 -30.46
C SER A 302 -1.63 -14.79 -31.24
N PRO A 303 -2.07 -15.79 -32.02
CA PRO A 303 -1.18 -16.62 -32.83
C PRO A 303 -0.21 -15.77 -33.67
N GLY A 304 1.09 -16.03 -33.55
CA GLY A 304 2.15 -15.29 -34.26
C GLY A 304 2.69 -14.06 -33.54
N SER A 305 2.11 -13.66 -32.39
CA SER A 305 2.67 -12.59 -31.54
C SER A 305 3.71 -13.13 -30.55
N LYS A 306 4.70 -12.30 -30.20
CA LYS A 306 5.62 -12.61 -29.09
C LYS A 306 4.81 -12.64 -27.79
N PRO A 307 5.10 -13.56 -26.85
CA PRO A 307 4.46 -13.56 -25.54
C PRO A 307 4.72 -12.25 -24.80
N SER A 308 3.72 -11.73 -24.10
CA SER A 308 3.94 -10.62 -23.17
C SER A 308 4.57 -11.14 -21.88
N VAL A 309 5.47 -10.37 -21.30
CA VAL A 309 6.10 -10.68 -20.01
C VAL A 309 5.86 -9.49 -19.08
N TYR A 310 5.41 -9.77 -17.85
CA TYR A 310 5.05 -8.74 -16.88
C TYR A 310 5.09 -9.27 -15.44
N CYS A 311 5.03 -8.35 -14.47
CA CYS A 311 4.89 -8.69 -13.05
C CYS A 311 3.42 -8.97 -12.71
N ASP A 312 3.10 -10.21 -12.35
CA ASP A 312 1.72 -10.67 -12.10
C ASP A 312 1.38 -10.69 -10.60
N HIS A 313 2.38 -10.91 -9.76
CA HIS A 313 2.19 -11.15 -8.32
C HIS A 313 3.41 -10.71 -7.52
N MET A 314 3.27 -10.55 -6.20
CA MET A 314 4.38 -10.23 -5.30
C MET A 314 4.21 -10.84 -3.90
N GLY A 315 5.32 -10.97 -3.18
CA GLY A 315 5.37 -11.43 -1.80
C GLY A 315 6.66 -11.04 -1.10
N ILE A 316 6.82 -11.48 0.14
CA ILE A 316 8.01 -11.31 0.96
C ILE A 316 8.70 -12.66 1.11
N LEU A 317 10.01 -12.71 0.91
CA LEU A 317 10.80 -13.92 1.16
C LEU A 317 11.09 -14.08 2.65
N ASP A 318 11.08 -15.33 3.10
CA ASP A 318 11.61 -15.70 4.41
C ASP A 318 12.53 -16.92 4.29
N ILE A 319 13.63 -16.92 5.05
CA ILE A 319 14.52 -18.07 5.19
C ILE A 319 14.08 -18.87 6.42
N SER A 320 13.56 -20.07 6.18
CA SER A 320 13.12 -21.00 7.23
C SER A 320 14.25 -21.27 8.22
N SER A 321 13.99 -21.03 9.51
CA SER A 321 14.95 -21.35 10.57
C SER A 321 15.10 -22.85 10.82
N GLU A 322 14.17 -23.67 10.32
CA GLU A 322 14.16 -25.12 10.55
C GLU A 322 15.08 -25.86 9.56
N ASP A 323 14.99 -25.52 8.28
CA ASP A 323 15.67 -26.25 7.19
C ASP A 323 16.43 -25.35 6.22
N GLY A 324 16.45 -24.04 6.44
CA GLY A 324 17.10 -23.07 5.54
C GLY A 324 16.39 -22.87 4.20
N SER A 325 15.21 -23.46 4.01
CA SER A 325 14.46 -23.30 2.77
C SER A 325 13.97 -21.86 2.56
N VAL A 326 13.93 -21.43 1.30
CA VAL A 326 13.38 -20.13 0.92
C VAL A 326 11.87 -20.24 0.78
N LEU A 327 11.16 -19.50 1.61
CA LEU A 327 9.71 -19.39 1.61
C LEU A 327 9.26 -18.11 0.91
N LEU A 328 8.20 -18.18 0.12
CA LEU A 328 7.44 -17.05 -0.36
C LEU A 328 6.22 -16.86 0.54
N VAL A 329 6.26 -15.83 1.39
CA VAL A 329 5.08 -15.39 2.14
C VAL A 329 4.29 -14.43 1.27
N HIS A 330 3.04 -14.77 0.97
CA HIS A 330 2.25 -14.01 0.00
C HIS A 330 0.74 -14.16 0.19
N SER A 331 -0.03 -13.13 -0.17
CA SER A 331 -1.50 -13.20 -0.21
C SER A 331 -2.00 -13.67 -1.56
N SER A 332 -2.60 -14.85 -1.61
CA SER A 332 -3.30 -15.39 -2.79
C SER A 332 -4.54 -16.16 -2.34
N PRO A 333 -5.55 -16.41 -3.21
CA PRO A 333 -6.71 -17.18 -2.79
C PRO A 333 -6.33 -18.52 -2.14
N PRO A 334 -6.88 -18.88 -0.96
CA PRO A 334 -7.90 -18.15 -0.20
C PRO A 334 -7.37 -17.21 0.90
N ARG A 335 -6.06 -17.17 1.18
CA ARG A 335 -5.45 -16.43 2.30
C ARG A 335 -3.94 -16.27 2.14
N VAL A 336 -3.35 -15.40 2.96
CA VAL A 336 -1.89 -15.32 3.13
C VAL A 336 -1.34 -16.66 3.62
N ARG A 337 -0.27 -17.14 2.96
CA ARG A 337 0.44 -18.37 3.27
C ARG A 337 1.94 -18.22 3.03
N ALA A 338 2.71 -19.16 3.56
CA ALA A 338 4.13 -19.31 3.27
C ALA A 338 4.32 -20.62 2.50
N ASP A 339 4.69 -20.51 1.22
CA ASP A 339 4.97 -21.66 0.35
C ASP A 339 6.48 -21.75 0.10
N LYS A 340 7.06 -22.94 -0.01
CA LYS A 340 8.44 -23.08 -0.53
C LYS A 340 8.50 -22.48 -1.93
N LEU A 341 9.49 -21.62 -2.18
CA LEU A 341 9.56 -20.82 -3.40
C LEU A 341 9.58 -21.72 -4.65
N LEU A 342 10.42 -22.75 -4.68
CA LEU A 342 10.51 -23.67 -5.81
C LEU A 342 9.19 -24.45 -6.02
N ASP A 343 8.57 -24.95 -4.94
CA ASP A 343 7.29 -25.67 -5.01
C ASP A 343 6.15 -24.76 -5.52
N PHE A 344 6.18 -23.48 -5.18
CA PHE A 344 5.25 -22.48 -5.73
C PHE A 344 5.44 -22.31 -7.23
N LEU A 345 6.69 -22.16 -7.70
CA LEU A 345 7.00 -22.00 -9.13
C LEU A 345 6.71 -23.26 -9.95
N ASP A 346 6.83 -24.44 -9.35
CA ASP A 346 6.50 -25.71 -10.00
C ASP A 346 5.01 -25.91 -10.20
N ARG A 347 4.19 -25.46 -9.24
CA ARG A 347 2.72 -25.46 -9.37
C ARG A 347 2.22 -24.47 -10.43
N HIS A 348 3.00 -23.44 -10.75
CA HIS A 348 2.59 -22.35 -11.63
C HIS A 348 3.54 -22.21 -12.84
N ARG A 349 3.40 -23.11 -13.82
CA ARG A 349 4.28 -23.19 -15.01
C ARG A 349 4.28 -21.95 -15.92
N HIS A 350 3.29 -21.06 -15.80
CA HIS A 350 3.25 -19.79 -16.55
C HIS A 350 4.19 -18.72 -15.95
N ILE A 351 4.68 -18.94 -14.73
CA ILE A 351 5.72 -18.10 -14.12
C ILE A 351 7.05 -18.48 -14.77
N VAL A 352 7.70 -17.48 -15.37
CA VAL A 352 8.99 -17.63 -16.06
C VAL A 352 10.18 -17.32 -15.17
N GLY A 353 9.97 -16.59 -14.07
CA GLY A 353 11.00 -16.34 -13.07
C GLY A 353 10.62 -15.28 -12.05
N ILE A 354 11.60 -14.69 -11.38
CA ILE A 354 11.38 -13.66 -10.35
C ILE A 354 12.30 -12.46 -10.52
N LYS A 355 11.84 -11.30 -10.05
CA LYS A 355 12.65 -10.11 -9.81
C LYS A 355 12.69 -9.87 -8.30
N VAL A 356 13.85 -9.50 -7.76
CA VAL A 356 14.07 -9.41 -6.32
C VAL A 356 14.49 -8.01 -5.93
N LEU A 357 13.77 -7.43 -4.97
CA LEU A 357 14.11 -6.14 -4.39
C LEU A 357 14.55 -6.33 -2.93
N ARG A 358 15.64 -5.68 -2.55
CA ARG A 358 16.16 -5.70 -1.19
C ARG A 358 16.02 -4.34 -0.55
N MET A 359 15.68 -4.32 0.74
CA MET A 359 15.74 -3.08 1.52
C MET A 359 17.18 -2.55 1.50
N ARG A 360 17.32 -1.26 1.23
CA ARG A 360 18.63 -0.61 1.28
C ARG A 360 19.16 -0.61 2.72
N GLU A 361 20.48 -0.60 2.87
CA GLU A 361 21.10 -0.44 4.19
C GLU A 361 21.21 1.04 4.59
N ASP A 362 21.17 1.93 3.59
CA ASP A 362 21.40 3.37 3.69
C ASP A 362 20.12 4.21 3.43
N PHE A 363 18.92 3.61 3.50
CA PHE A 363 17.71 4.39 3.29
C PHE A 363 17.50 5.39 4.42
N GLU A 364 17.01 6.56 4.07
CA GLU A 364 16.51 7.55 5.02
C GLU A 364 14.99 7.56 4.96
N MET A 365 14.36 7.61 6.14
CA MET A 365 12.91 7.75 6.24
C MET A 365 12.52 9.14 5.74
N PRO A 366 11.64 9.25 4.71
CA PRO A 366 11.18 10.56 4.27
C PRO A 366 10.45 11.27 5.41
N THR A 367 10.56 12.59 5.48
CA THR A 367 9.84 13.38 6.48
C THR A 367 8.35 13.46 6.13
N MET A 368 7.47 13.41 7.13
CA MET A 368 6.03 13.56 6.92
C MET A 368 5.66 14.95 6.37
N ASP A 369 6.49 15.96 6.66
CA ASP A 369 6.31 17.35 6.22
C ASP A 369 6.74 17.59 4.76
N GLY A 370 7.38 16.61 4.12
CA GLY A 370 7.95 16.71 2.77
C GLY A 370 6.94 16.56 1.61
N GLN A 371 5.64 16.71 1.86
CA GLN A 371 4.61 16.60 0.81
C GLN A 371 4.70 17.70 -0.28
N ASP A 372 5.55 18.72 -0.13
CA ASP A 372 5.57 19.93 -0.99
C ASP A 372 6.95 20.36 -1.55
N ALA A 373 7.93 19.48 -1.76
CA ALA A 373 9.26 19.91 -2.27
C ALA A 373 9.52 19.70 -3.78
N ASP A 374 8.77 18.85 -4.48
CA ASP A 374 9.10 18.52 -5.89
C ASP A 374 7.91 18.52 -6.86
N ALA A 375 6.78 19.10 -6.42
CA ALA A 375 5.64 19.39 -7.28
C ALA A 375 5.81 20.78 -7.93
N GLY A 376 6.73 20.88 -8.88
CA GLY A 376 6.72 21.97 -9.87
C GLY A 376 7.58 23.19 -9.54
N ALA A 377 8.90 23.04 -9.58
CA ALA A 377 9.76 24.14 -9.99
C ALA A 377 9.58 24.35 -11.51
N ILE A 378 8.53 25.10 -11.88
CA ILE A 378 8.56 25.83 -13.16
C ILE A 378 9.67 26.87 -12.96
N LYS A 379 10.84 26.63 -13.55
CA LYS A 379 11.82 27.69 -13.74
C LYS A 379 11.14 28.76 -14.60
N GLU A 380 10.82 29.90 -14.01
CA GLU A 380 10.61 31.11 -14.79
C GLU A 380 11.89 31.34 -15.61
N VAL A 381 11.74 31.27 -16.92
CA VAL A 381 12.74 31.71 -17.88
C VAL A 381 12.50 33.20 -18.06
N GLU A 382 13.53 34.01 -17.80
CA GLU A 382 13.56 35.45 -18.14
C GLU A 382 13.22 35.73 -19.60
#